data_AF-A0A438F1Y9-F1
#
_entry.id   AF-A0A438F1Y9-F1
#
_cell.length_a   1.000
_cell.length_b   1.000
_cell.length_c   1.000
_cell.angle_alpha   90.00
_cell.angle_beta   90.00
_cell.angle_gamma   90.00
#
_symmetry.space_group_name_H-M   'P 1'
#
loop_
_entity.id
_entity.type
_entity.pdbx_description
1 polymer ?
#
loop_
_entity_poly.entity_id
_entity_poly.type
_entity_poly.pdbx_seq_one_letter_code
_entity_poly.pdbx_strand_id
1 'polypeptide(L)'
;MGIYSTQPEPYSFKGMFLSPIGGEAVLTATYMINRIPSRVLDNKSLVEILKSFYPHFRTSNGLTPRSSLQGEISMMEDSPYESFEPLDLPHVSTYGDEKSVSSSVPANVTHNFPQFPKALTKREWKDAMREEMGALEKNKTWEIVERPKGKNIVDCKWIFTLKYKADGSLERHKARLVAKGYTQTYGVDYQETFAPVAKMNTVRILLSLVAHYNWQLLQYDVKNAFLHGDLDEEIYMNIAPGFEENTGNKVCKLKKALYGLKQSPRAWFGRFAKVMKESGYKQSQGDHTLFIKHSATGGVTTLLVYVDDIIVTGNDEREKHEVKQRLATEFEIKELGKLKYFLGIEVTYSTQGIFISQQKYVSDLLTETGKIGCKPVSTPMDPNHKLGEAKEEPLVDKRMYQRLVGRLIYLAHTRPDITYSVSVISQFMHDPREPHLQAAYRVLHYLKGNPGKGILFKKNNTLALEAFTDVDYAARSSAESKFKAIAQGLCELLWLKIILDDLRIKWDGPMKLYCDNKSAINIVHNPIQHDRTKHIEIDRHFIKEKLEEGVVCMSYVSSEHQLADILTKGLNSSMFHDLVFKLGMEDIYSST
;
A
#
# COMPACT_ATOMS: atom_id res chain seq x y z
N MET A 1 -48.66 -18.39 33.26
CA MET A 1 -49.26 -17.03 33.42
C MET A 1 -48.30 -16.26 34.30
N GLY A 2 -47.58 -15.22 33.90
CA GLY A 2 -47.75 -14.28 32.80
C GLY A 2 -47.43 -12.91 33.42
N ILE A 3 -46.21 -12.40 33.22
CA ILE A 3 -45.87 -11.00 33.46
C ILE A 3 -45.07 -10.55 32.24
N TYR A 4 -45.66 -9.63 31.50
CA TYR A 4 -45.08 -8.95 30.34
C TYR A 4 -44.33 -7.69 30.79
N SER A 5 -43.38 -7.29 29.94
CA SER A 5 -43.03 -5.91 29.59
C SER A 5 -42.03 -5.16 30.46
N THR A 6 -40.76 -5.21 30.05
CA THR A 6 -40.00 -4.00 29.66
C THR A 6 -39.10 -4.35 28.47
N GLN A 7 -39.30 -3.66 27.34
CA GLN A 7 -38.38 -3.69 26.21
C GLN A 7 -37.12 -2.87 26.55
N PRO A 8 -35.91 -3.33 26.17
CA PRO A 8 -34.77 -2.43 26.04
C PRO A 8 -34.81 -1.72 24.68
N GLU A 9 -34.69 -0.39 24.72
CA GLU A 9 -34.56 0.53 23.59
C GLU A 9 -33.43 0.16 22.60
N PRO A 10 -33.51 0.62 21.34
CA PRO A 10 -32.56 0.26 20.28
C PRO A 10 -31.16 0.80 20.56
N TYR A 11 -30.19 -0.12 20.60
CA TYR A 11 -28.76 0.16 20.75
C TYR A 11 -28.24 1.09 19.64
N SER A 12 -28.01 2.37 19.97
CA SER A 12 -27.20 3.25 19.13
C SER A 12 -25.72 2.86 19.32
N PHE A 13 -25.12 2.23 18.31
CA PHE A 13 -23.68 1.92 18.28
C PHE A 13 -22.86 3.22 18.29
N LYS A 14 -22.23 3.55 19.42
CA LYS A 14 -21.28 4.67 19.61
C LYS A 14 -19.84 4.16 19.80
N GLY A 15 -19.40 3.25 18.92
CA GLY A 15 -18.06 2.66 18.95
C GLY A 15 -17.10 3.33 17.96
N MET A 16 -15.80 3.31 18.28
CA MET A 16 -14.73 3.73 17.37
C MET A 16 -14.54 2.72 16.25
N PHE A 17 -14.89 3.13 15.03
CA PHE A 17 -14.59 2.37 13.82
C PHE A 17 -13.22 2.80 13.31
N LEU A 18 -12.18 2.04 13.62
CA LEU A 18 -11.01 2.01 12.75
C LEU A 18 -11.48 1.30 11.47
N SER A 19 -11.52 2.03 10.35
CA SER A 19 -11.90 1.49 9.03
C SER A 19 -11.25 0.12 8.81
N PRO A 20 -11.89 -0.83 8.10
CA PRO A 20 -11.39 -2.20 8.00
C PRO A 20 -9.92 -2.21 7.56
N ILE A 21 -9.07 -2.72 8.45
CA ILE A 21 -7.64 -2.98 8.25
C ILE A 21 -7.44 -4.27 7.40
N GLY A 22 -8.52 -4.91 6.95
CA GLY A 22 -8.47 -6.13 6.14
C GLY A 22 -8.07 -5.88 4.68
N GLY A 23 -6.95 -6.47 4.26
CA GLY A 23 -6.60 -6.57 2.84
C GLY A 23 -5.20 -7.08 2.49
N GLU A 24 -4.29 -7.33 3.43
CA GLU A 24 -2.89 -7.61 3.07
C GLU A 24 -2.66 -8.98 2.41
N ALA A 25 -3.44 -10.04 2.62
CA ALA A 25 -3.12 -11.33 1.98
C ALA A 25 -3.31 -11.30 0.44
N VAL A 26 -4.35 -10.64 -0.06
CA VAL A 26 -4.64 -10.52 -1.50
C VAL A 26 -3.82 -9.38 -2.13
N LEU A 27 -3.63 -8.28 -1.42
CA LEU A 27 -2.73 -7.20 -1.85
C LEU A 27 -1.27 -7.65 -1.87
N THR A 28 -0.81 -8.46 -0.91
CA THR A 28 0.56 -9.00 -0.86
C THR A 28 0.77 -10.07 -1.91
N ALA A 29 -0.20 -10.96 -2.16
CA ALA A 29 -0.12 -11.90 -3.28
C ALA A 29 -0.09 -11.16 -4.63
N THR A 30 -0.93 -10.13 -4.81
CA THR A 30 -0.94 -9.28 -6.01
C THR A 30 0.32 -8.40 -6.11
N TYR A 31 0.89 -7.97 -4.99
CA TYR A 31 2.13 -7.22 -4.86
C TYR A 31 3.35 -8.09 -5.16
N MET A 32 3.35 -9.36 -4.76
CA MET A 32 4.37 -10.36 -5.12
C MET A 32 4.23 -10.81 -6.57
N ILE A 33 3.01 -11.04 -7.07
CA ILE A 33 2.74 -11.45 -8.46
C ILE A 33 3.09 -10.33 -9.46
N ASN A 34 2.85 -9.06 -9.10
CA ASN A 34 3.15 -7.92 -9.99
C ASN A 34 4.59 -7.40 -9.91
N ARG A 35 5.43 -7.90 -9.00
CA ARG A 35 6.81 -7.41 -8.79
C ARG A 35 7.93 -8.41 -9.06
N ILE A 36 7.63 -9.65 -9.46
CA ILE A 36 8.65 -10.58 -9.98
C ILE A 36 8.84 -10.28 -11.48
N PRO A 37 10.02 -9.81 -11.93
CA PRO A 37 10.27 -9.62 -13.35
C PRO A 37 10.13 -10.94 -14.10
N SER A 38 9.44 -10.97 -15.24
CA SER A 38 9.24 -12.20 -16.05
C SER A 38 10.57 -12.88 -16.47
N ARG A 39 11.67 -12.12 -16.47
CA ARG A 39 13.04 -12.62 -16.70
C ARG A 39 13.60 -13.45 -15.54
N VAL A 40 13.15 -13.23 -14.30
CA VAL A 40 13.60 -14.00 -13.11
C VAL A 40 12.99 -15.40 -13.10
N LEU A 41 11.87 -15.59 -13.79
CA LEU A 41 11.23 -16.88 -13.93
C LEU A 41 11.53 -17.54 -15.30
N ASP A 42 12.48 -17.02 -16.09
CA ASP A 42 12.74 -17.48 -17.48
C ASP A 42 11.48 -17.55 -18.35
N ASN A 43 10.57 -16.57 -18.23
CA ASN A 43 9.23 -16.56 -18.83
C ASN A 43 8.33 -17.73 -18.41
N LYS A 44 8.68 -18.47 -17.36
CA LYS A 44 7.84 -19.50 -16.74
C LYS A 44 7.01 -18.89 -15.63
N SER A 45 5.84 -19.44 -15.37
CA SER A 45 5.01 -19.06 -14.21
C SER A 45 5.56 -19.67 -12.93
N LEU A 46 5.21 -19.07 -11.78
CA LEU A 46 5.55 -19.64 -10.45
C LEU A 46 5.02 -21.08 -10.30
N VAL A 47 3.90 -21.40 -10.96
CA VAL A 47 3.31 -22.74 -11.00
C VAL A 47 4.18 -23.73 -11.79
N GLU A 48 4.79 -23.30 -12.89
CA GLU A 48 5.71 -24.14 -13.69
C GLU A 48 7.00 -24.43 -12.94
N ILE A 49 7.50 -23.45 -12.18
CA ILE A 49 8.69 -23.61 -11.32
C ILE A 49 8.37 -24.52 -10.12
N LEU A 50 7.22 -24.32 -9.46
CA LEU A 50 6.80 -25.20 -8.37
C LEU A 50 6.58 -26.64 -8.85
N LYS A 51 6.11 -26.84 -10.09
CA LYS A 51 6.01 -28.17 -10.70
C LYS A 51 7.38 -28.79 -11.04
N SER A 52 8.40 -27.98 -11.33
CA SER A 52 9.76 -28.51 -11.60
C SER A 52 10.48 -28.94 -10.33
N PHE A 53 10.24 -28.26 -9.20
CA PHE A 53 10.80 -28.64 -7.90
C PHE A 53 9.97 -29.67 -7.14
N TYR A 54 8.64 -29.65 -7.32
CA TYR A 54 7.70 -30.55 -6.69
C TYR A 54 6.78 -31.15 -7.76
N PRO A 55 7.17 -32.27 -8.41
CA PRO A 55 6.39 -32.90 -9.49
C PRO A 55 4.95 -33.27 -9.09
N HIS A 56 4.70 -33.39 -7.79
CA HIS A 56 3.38 -33.71 -7.21
C HIS A 56 2.54 -32.47 -6.86
N PHE A 57 3.02 -31.25 -7.10
CA PHE A 57 2.27 -30.00 -6.89
C PHE A 57 1.10 -29.92 -7.87
N ARG A 58 -0.13 -30.09 -7.37
CA ARG A 58 -1.38 -29.96 -8.14
C ARG A 58 -2.03 -28.62 -7.83
N THR A 59 -2.23 -27.80 -8.86
CA THR A 59 -3.18 -26.68 -8.83
C THR A 59 -4.59 -27.23 -8.81
N SER A 60 -5.46 -26.74 -7.94
CA SER A 60 -6.81 -27.27 -7.71
C SER A 60 -7.84 -26.92 -8.79
N ASN A 61 -7.41 -26.77 -10.04
CA ASN A 61 -8.27 -26.78 -11.24
C ASN A 61 -7.63 -27.75 -12.23
N GLY A 62 -8.39 -28.78 -12.61
CA GLY A 62 -7.91 -29.94 -13.36
C GLY A 62 -7.11 -29.58 -14.62
N LEU A 63 -5.80 -29.79 -14.54
CA LEU A 63 -4.94 -29.95 -15.71
C LEU A 63 -4.43 -31.39 -15.67
N THR A 64 -5.12 -32.27 -16.40
CA THR A 64 -4.57 -33.57 -16.80
C THR A 64 -4.25 -33.52 -18.29
N PRO A 65 -3.00 -33.73 -18.70
CA PRO A 65 -2.70 -34.37 -19.97
C PRO A 65 -2.77 -35.89 -19.75
N ARG A 66 -3.60 -36.61 -20.53
CA ARG A 66 -3.69 -38.07 -20.44
C ARG A 66 -2.54 -38.74 -21.19
N SER A 67 -1.95 -39.71 -20.48
CA SER A 67 -1.41 -41.02 -20.89
C SER A 67 -0.23 -41.14 -21.86
N SER A 68 0.87 -41.71 -21.34
CA SER A 68 1.38 -43.01 -21.81
C SER A 68 1.99 -43.82 -20.64
N LEU A 69 1.68 -45.12 -20.67
CA LEU A 69 2.16 -46.32 -19.94
C LEU A 69 3.61 -46.24 -19.39
N GLN A 70 4.11 -46.97 -18.37
CA GLN A 70 3.77 -48.21 -17.67
C GLN A 70 4.79 -48.34 -16.50
N GLY A 71 4.47 -49.02 -15.39
CA GLY A 71 5.49 -49.56 -14.46
C GLY A 71 5.16 -49.42 -12.97
N GLU A 72 5.05 -50.57 -12.29
CA GLU A 72 4.61 -50.82 -10.91
C GLU A 72 5.72 -50.69 -9.82
N ILE A 73 5.31 -50.91 -8.56
CA ILE A 73 6.06 -51.36 -7.34
C ILE A 73 6.56 -50.22 -6.42
N SER A 74 6.61 -50.30 -5.07
CA SER A 74 5.79 -50.82 -3.95
C SER A 74 6.54 -50.44 -2.64
N MET A 75 5.80 -50.05 -1.58
CA MET A 75 6.02 -50.35 -0.12
C MET A 75 7.26 -49.86 0.68
N MET A 76 6.97 -49.49 1.94
CA MET A 76 7.80 -49.47 3.18
C MET A 76 8.90 -48.39 3.31
N GLU A 77 9.30 -47.86 4.48
CA GLU A 77 8.82 -47.70 5.87
C GLU A 77 9.89 -46.81 6.58
N ASP A 78 9.49 -46.09 7.63
CA ASP A 78 10.27 -45.60 8.80
C ASP A 78 11.43 -44.56 8.74
N SER A 79 11.13 -43.39 9.36
CA SER A 79 11.89 -42.70 10.46
C SER A 79 13.23 -41.96 10.16
N PRO A 80 13.72 -41.01 10.99
CA PRO A 80 13.10 -40.15 12.02
C PRO A 80 13.29 -38.63 11.76
N TYR A 81 12.62 -37.84 12.60
CA TYR A 81 12.87 -36.45 12.94
C TYR A 81 14.34 -35.98 12.81
N GLU A 82 14.57 -34.97 11.95
CA GLU A 82 15.60 -33.97 12.15
C GLU A 82 14.93 -32.61 12.42
N SER A 83 15.39 -31.97 13.48
CA SER A 83 15.08 -30.62 13.90
C SER A 83 15.35 -29.61 12.77
N PHE A 84 14.30 -28.96 12.27
CA PHE A 84 14.45 -27.78 11.43
C PHE A 84 14.60 -26.54 12.31
N GLU A 85 15.83 -26.07 12.45
CA GLU A 85 16.12 -24.66 12.68
C GLU A 85 15.53 -23.82 11.53
N PRO A 86 15.23 -22.52 11.75
CA PRO A 86 14.56 -21.70 10.76
C PRO A 86 15.37 -21.64 9.46
N LEU A 87 14.77 -22.08 8.36
CA LEU A 87 15.35 -21.91 7.03
C LEU A 87 15.54 -20.42 6.74
N ASP A 88 16.80 -19.98 6.78
CA ASP A 88 17.28 -18.74 6.18
C ASP A 88 16.92 -18.75 4.69
N LEU A 89 15.82 -18.06 4.35
CA LEU A 89 15.44 -17.82 2.97
C LEU A 89 16.39 -16.77 2.36
N PRO A 90 16.95 -17.01 1.16
CA PRO A 90 17.93 -16.13 0.56
C PRO A 90 17.34 -14.75 0.26
N HIS A 91 18.11 -13.71 0.60
CA HIS A 91 17.90 -12.33 0.21
C HIS A 91 17.76 -12.23 -1.32
N VAL A 92 16.54 -11.94 -1.80
CA VAL A 92 16.28 -11.68 -3.22
C VAL A 92 15.71 -10.27 -3.40
N SER A 93 16.55 -9.42 -3.98
CA SER A 93 16.23 -8.08 -4.45
C SER A 93 15.29 -8.12 -5.67
N THR A 94 14.18 -7.39 -5.63
CA THR A 94 13.29 -7.21 -6.79
C THR A 94 12.95 -5.73 -6.99
N TYR A 95 13.80 -5.01 -7.74
CA TYR A 95 13.44 -3.73 -8.34
C TYR A 95 13.23 -3.94 -9.84
N GLY A 96 11.97 -4.13 -10.23
CA GLY A 96 11.46 -3.92 -11.58
C GLY A 96 10.82 -2.54 -11.69
N ASP A 97 10.98 -1.91 -12.84
CA ASP A 97 10.65 -0.51 -13.14
C ASP A 97 9.26 -0.02 -12.67
N GLU A 98 9.23 0.87 -11.69
CA GLU A 98 8.08 1.76 -11.44
C GLU A 98 8.57 3.22 -11.42
N LYS A 99 8.04 4.01 -12.36
CA LYS A 99 8.15 5.47 -12.29
C LYS A 99 7.47 5.94 -11.01
N SER A 100 8.19 6.73 -10.22
CA SER A 100 7.66 7.48 -9.09
C SER A 100 6.34 8.18 -9.45
N VAL A 101 5.23 7.72 -8.87
CA VAL A 101 3.96 8.45 -8.91
C VAL A 101 4.10 9.64 -7.96
N SER A 102 4.68 10.73 -8.47
CA SER A 102 4.56 12.03 -7.82
C SER A 102 3.19 12.61 -8.16
N SER A 103 2.43 13.03 -7.14
CA SER A 103 1.37 14.04 -7.21
C SER A 103 0.49 14.03 -8.48
N SER A 104 -0.71 13.45 -8.38
CA SER A 104 -1.91 13.77 -9.19
C SER A 104 -1.67 14.50 -10.53
N VAL A 105 -1.46 13.74 -11.61
CA VAL A 105 -1.72 14.20 -12.98
C VAL A 105 -2.43 13.05 -13.73
N PRO A 106 -3.56 13.31 -14.42
CA PRO A 106 -4.21 12.32 -15.26
C PRO A 106 -3.23 11.77 -16.30
N ALA A 107 -3.16 10.45 -16.40
CA ALA A 107 -2.31 9.74 -17.34
C ALA A 107 -3.02 9.64 -18.70
N ASN A 108 -3.47 10.76 -19.25
CA ASN A 108 -3.69 10.98 -20.69
C ASN A 108 -3.60 12.48 -20.99
N VAL A 109 -2.41 13.03 -20.80
CA VAL A 109 -1.86 13.84 -21.87
C VAL A 109 -0.52 13.22 -22.23
N THR A 110 -0.49 12.40 -23.27
CA THR A 110 0.67 12.40 -24.17
C THR A 110 0.73 13.79 -24.81
N HIS A 111 1.01 14.82 -24.01
CA HIS A 111 1.77 15.93 -24.53
C HIS A 111 3.07 15.24 -24.92
N ASN A 112 3.42 15.33 -26.20
CA ASN A 112 4.76 15.01 -26.67
C ASN A 112 5.73 15.86 -25.85
N PHE A 113 6.12 15.38 -24.66
CA PHE A 113 7.10 16.03 -23.83
C PHE A 113 8.38 16.02 -24.66
N PRO A 114 9.01 17.19 -24.84
CA PRO A 114 10.13 17.26 -25.76
C PRO A 114 11.23 16.35 -25.21
N GLN A 115 11.59 15.31 -25.97
CA GLN A 115 12.82 14.59 -25.71
C GLN A 115 13.99 15.55 -25.97
N PHE A 116 15.05 15.42 -25.18
CA PHE A 116 16.31 16.08 -25.53
C PHE A 116 16.72 15.63 -26.96
N PRO A 117 17.06 16.54 -27.90
CA PRO A 117 17.37 17.96 -27.71
C PRO A 117 16.23 18.94 -28.03
N LYS A 118 15.02 18.49 -28.41
CA LYS A 118 13.89 19.38 -28.76
C LYS A 118 13.51 20.34 -27.61
N ALA A 119 13.77 19.97 -26.35
CA ALA A 119 13.53 20.82 -25.19
C ALA A 119 14.43 22.07 -25.16
N LEU A 120 15.65 22.00 -25.74
CA LEU A 120 16.59 23.12 -25.85
C LEU A 120 16.14 24.21 -26.83
N THR A 121 15.02 24.03 -27.52
CA THR A 121 14.47 25.07 -28.41
C THR A 121 13.66 26.12 -27.65
N LYS A 122 13.20 25.81 -26.44
CA LYS A 122 12.37 26.70 -25.61
C LYS A 122 13.15 27.21 -24.40
N ARG A 123 12.96 28.49 -24.07
CA ARG A 123 13.69 29.16 -22.97
C ARG A 123 13.28 28.60 -21.61
N GLU A 124 12.00 28.31 -21.43
CA GLU A 124 11.40 27.84 -20.19
C GLU A 124 11.97 26.50 -19.74
N TRP A 125 12.26 25.59 -20.68
CA TRP A 125 12.91 24.32 -20.37
C TRP A 125 14.40 24.48 -20.07
N LYS A 126 15.11 25.44 -20.69
CA LYS A 126 16.50 25.75 -20.35
C LYS A 126 16.62 26.33 -18.94
N ASP A 127 15.70 27.21 -18.58
CA ASP A 127 15.66 27.82 -17.25
C ASP A 127 15.39 26.75 -16.18
N ALA A 128 14.45 25.82 -16.45
CA ALA A 128 14.21 24.67 -15.57
C ALA A 128 15.41 23.72 -15.45
N MET A 129 16.17 23.49 -16.53
CA MET A 129 17.41 22.71 -16.48
C MET A 129 18.49 23.41 -15.66
N ARG A 130 18.62 24.74 -15.80
CA ARG A 130 19.58 25.54 -15.04
C ARG A 130 19.25 25.55 -13.55
N GLU A 131 17.97 25.61 -13.18
CA GLU A 131 17.50 25.49 -11.79
C GLU A 131 17.90 24.13 -11.20
N GLU A 132 17.65 23.03 -11.93
CA GLU A 132 18.05 21.69 -11.49
C GLU A 132 19.57 21.55 -11.33
N MET A 133 20.36 22.05 -12.29
CA MET A 133 21.82 22.03 -12.20
C MET A 133 22.34 22.86 -11.02
N GLY A 134 21.77 24.05 -10.80
CA GLY A 134 22.12 24.88 -9.63
C GLY A 134 21.82 24.17 -8.31
N ALA A 135 20.75 23.39 -8.23
CA ALA A 135 20.47 22.56 -7.06
C ALA A 135 21.50 21.42 -6.88
N LEU A 136 21.95 20.79 -7.97
CA LEU A 136 22.95 19.73 -7.94
C LEU A 136 24.33 20.25 -7.50
N GLU A 137 24.73 21.42 -7.99
CA GLU A 137 25.96 22.13 -7.60
C GLU A 137 25.92 22.58 -6.14
N LYS A 138 24.82 23.21 -5.70
CA LYS A 138 24.61 23.65 -4.31
C LYS A 138 24.78 22.49 -3.33
N ASN A 139 24.27 21.31 -3.67
CA ASN A 139 24.37 20.10 -2.84
C ASN A 139 25.71 19.36 -2.99
N LYS A 140 26.65 19.85 -3.82
CA LYS A 140 27.92 19.18 -4.13
C LYS A 140 27.71 17.72 -4.52
N THR A 141 26.73 17.49 -5.40
CA THR A 141 26.21 16.15 -5.72
C THR A 141 27.29 15.22 -6.27
N TRP A 142 28.26 15.77 -6.99
CA TRP A 142 29.36 15.03 -7.57
C TRP A 142 30.65 15.86 -7.63
N GLU A 143 31.75 15.16 -7.87
CA GLU A 143 33.03 15.73 -8.29
C GLU A 143 33.36 15.28 -9.71
N ILE A 144 33.94 16.16 -10.53
CA ILE A 144 34.39 15.79 -11.88
C ILE A 144 35.79 15.17 -11.77
N VAL A 145 35.94 13.95 -12.27
CA VAL A 145 37.20 13.18 -12.24
C VAL A 145 37.51 12.57 -13.60
N GLU A 146 38.77 12.21 -13.81
CA GLU A 146 39.15 11.41 -14.98
C GLU A 146 38.49 10.04 -14.93
N ARG A 147 38.17 9.50 -16.12
CA ARG A 147 37.45 8.24 -16.27
C ARG A 147 38.25 7.08 -15.63
N PRO A 148 37.72 6.43 -14.59
CA PRO A 148 38.40 5.31 -13.95
C PRO A 148 38.45 4.09 -14.88
N LYS A 149 39.57 3.36 -14.85
CA LYS A 149 39.73 2.10 -15.60
C LYS A 149 38.96 0.97 -14.92
N GLY A 150 38.17 0.22 -15.68
CA GLY A 150 37.48 -0.98 -15.21
C GLY A 150 36.25 -0.77 -14.32
N LYS A 151 35.80 0.48 -14.13
CA LYS A 151 34.56 0.79 -13.38
C LYS A 151 33.39 0.99 -14.34
N ASN A 152 32.20 0.58 -13.90
CA ASN A 152 30.96 0.85 -14.61
C ASN A 152 30.64 2.35 -14.55
N ILE A 153 30.07 2.89 -15.64
CA ILE A 153 29.70 4.29 -15.74
C ILE A 153 28.23 4.35 -16.11
N VAL A 154 27.45 4.90 -15.18
CA VAL A 154 26.01 5.03 -15.33
C VAL A 154 25.70 6.22 -16.22
N ASP A 155 24.82 6.03 -17.19
CA ASP A 155 24.32 7.12 -18.02
C ASP A 155 23.30 7.98 -17.27
N CYS A 156 22.99 9.18 -17.78
CA CYS A 156 21.89 10.00 -17.28
C CYS A 156 20.95 10.45 -18.40
N LYS A 157 19.78 10.98 -18.03
CA LYS A 157 18.81 11.57 -18.96
C LYS A 157 18.01 12.69 -18.29
N TRP A 158 17.55 13.63 -19.10
CA TRP A 158 16.62 14.67 -18.67
C TRP A 158 15.18 14.18 -18.75
N ILE A 159 14.41 14.42 -17.68
CA ILE A 159 12.96 14.20 -17.62
C ILE A 159 12.29 15.57 -17.48
N PHE A 160 11.32 15.83 -18.35
CA PHE A 160 10.58 17.08 -18.40
C PHE A 160 9.14 16.86 -17.98
N THR A 161 8.62 17.73 -17.12
CA THR A 161 7.25 17.66 -16.60
C THR A 161 6.66 19.05 -16.49
N LEU A 162 5.41 19.21 -16.89
CA LEU A 162 4.63 20.41 -16.65
C LEU A 162 3.87 20.25 -15.33
N LYS A 163 3.96 21.24 -14.47
CA LYS A 163 3.15 21.33 -13.25
C LYS A 163 2.02 22.31 -13.51
N TYR A 164 0.82 21.93 -13.08
CA TYR A 164 -0.40 22.71 -13.24
C TYR A 164 -0.98 23.01 -11.87
N LYS A 165 -1.65 24.16 -11.75
CA LYS A 165 -2.40 24.54 -10.56
C LYS A 165 -3.72 23.78 -10.50
N ALA A 166 -4.42 23.88 -9.37
CA ALA A 166 -5.72 23.25 -9.16
C ALA A 166 -6.79 23.71 -10.16
N ASP A 167 -6.68 24.95 -10.67
CA ASP A 167 -7.55 25.52 -11.70
C ASP A 167 -7.22 25.04 -13.13
N GLY A 168 -6.21 24.19 -13.31
CA GLY A 168 -5.76 23.67 -14.61
C GLY A 168 -4.80 24.59 -15.36
N SER A 169 -4.48 25.78 -14.84
CA SER A 169 -3.47 26.67 -15.43
C SER A 169 -2.06 26.12 -15.23
N LEU A 170 -1.14 26.43 -16.15
CA LEU A 170 0.25 26.01 -16.05
C LEU A 170 0.93 26.74 -14.87
N GLU A 171 1.43 25.97 -13.90
CA GLU A 171 2.17 26.48 -12.74
C GLU A 171 3.65 26.71 -13.09
N ARG A 172 4.33 25.67 -13.59
CA ARG A 172 5.76 25.73 -13.95
C ARG A 172 6.22 24.60 -14.85
N HIS A 173 7.33 24.85 -15.54
CA HIS A 173 8.14 23.83 -16.21
C HIS A 173 9.12 23.21 -15.19
N LYS A 174 9.23 21.88 -15.17
CA LYS A 174 10.15 21.16 -14.29
C LYS A 174 11.04 20.22 -15.10
N ALA A 175 12.34 20.43 -15.04
CA ALA A 175 13.34 19.50 -15.56
C ALA A 175 13.96 18.73 -14.38
N ARG A 176 14.28 17.46 -14.58
CA ARG A 176 15.01 16.63 -13.61
C ARG A 176 16.10 15.85 -14.30
N LEU A 177 17.29 15.82 -13.71
CA LEU A 177 18.38 14.94 -14.16
C LEU A 177 18.24 13.60 -13.45
N VAL A 178 18.15 12.52 -14.23
CA VAL A 178 17.88 11.17 -13.71
C VAL A 178 18.96 10.22 -14.20
N ALA A 179 19.63 9.52 -13.28
CA ALA A 179 20.54 8.44 -13.59
C ALA A 179 19.77 7.26 -14.21
N LYS A 180 20.38 6.58 -15.17
CA LYS A 180 19.85 5.36 -15.78
C LYS A 180 20.20 4.15 -14.91
N GLY A 181 19.72 4.11 -13.67
CA GLY A 181 20.10 3.07 -12.69
C GLY A 181 19.70 1.64 -13.06
N TYR A 182 18.87 1.43 -14.09
CA TYR A 182 18.66 0.10 -14.67
C TYR A 182 19.94 -0.49 -15.29
N THR A 183 20.97 0.33 -15.53
CA THR A 183 22.31 -0.10 -15.96
C THR A 183 23.21 -0.51 -14.79
N GLN A 184 22.77 -0.32 -13.54
CA GLN A 184 23.52 -0.72 -12.35
C GLN A 184 23.43 -2.23 -12.09
N THR A 185 24.55 -2.81 -11.69
CA THR A 185 24.72 -4.25 -11.40
C THR A 185 24.83 -4.50 -9.90
N TYR A 186 24.04 -5.46 -9.41
CA TYR A 186 24.11 -5.91 -8.01
C TYR A 186 25.49 -6.49 -7.68
N GLY A 187 26.01 -6.20 -6.48
CA GLY A 187 27.34 -6.63 -6.02
C GLY A 187 28.50 -5.81 -6.59
N VAL A 188 28.24 -4.93 -7.57
CA VAL A 188 29.24 -4.01 -8.15
C VAL A 188 28.89 -2.56 -7.82
N ASP A 189 27.71 -2.12 -8.24
CA ASP A 189 27.28 -0.72 -8.12
C ASP A 189 26.43 -0.47 -6.86
N TYR A 190 25.86 -1.53 -6.29
CA TYR A 190 25.06 -1.49 -5.06
C TYR A 190 25.01 -2.86 -4.39
N GLN A 191 24.84 -2.86 -3.07
CA GLN A 191 24.60 -4.07 -2.27
C GLN A 191 23.20 -4.06 -1.64
N GLU A 192 22.74 -2.89 -1.19
CA GLU A 192 21.43 -2.73 -0.57
C GLU A 192 20.64 -1.59 -1.20
N THR A 193 19.34 -1.81 -1.37
CA THR A 193 18.43 -0.81 -1.97
C THR A 193 17.16 -0.59 -1.15
N PHE A 194 16.96 -1.36 -0.08
CA PHE A 194 15.74 -1.33 0.69
C PHE A 194 15.53 0.03 1.37
N ALA A 195 14.35 0.61 1.15
CA ALA A 195 13.87 1.77 1.89
C ALA A 195 12.42 1.50 2.31
N PRO A 196 12.07 1.75 3.59
CA PRO A 196 10.71 1.56 4.05
C PRO A 196 9.78 2.60 3.41
N VAL A 197 8.51 2.23 3.28
CA VAL A 197 7.45 3.04 2.68
C VAL A 197 6.28 3.11 3.66
N ALA A 198 5.69 4.30 3.83
CA ALA A 198 4.60 4.48 4.78
C ALA A 198 3.41 3.59 4.44
N LYS A 199 2.93 2.85 5.44
CA LYS A 199 1.78 1.97 5.27
C LYS A 199 0.49 2.79 5.32
N MET A 200 -0.46 2.50 4.42
CA MET A 200 -1.77 3.15 4.45
C MET A 200 -2.50 2.90 5.78
N ASN A 201 -2.31 1.74 6.40
CA ASN A 201 -2.88 1.44 7.72
C ASN A 201 -2.37 2.42 8.79
N THR A 202 -1.07 2.75 8.78
CA THR A 202 -0.48 3.75 9.69
C THR A 202 -1.08 5.14 9.44
N VAL A 203 -1.25 5.53 8.16
CA VAL A 203 -1.91 6.79 7.79
C VAL A 203 -3.33 6.84 8.37
N ARG A 204 -4.13 5.77 8.20
CA ARG A 204 -5.50 5.69 8.71
C ARG A 204 -5.57 5.74 10.24
N ILE A 205 -4.62 5.09 10.94
CA ILE A 205 -4.51 5.18 12.40
C ILE A 205 -4.27 6.64 12.81
N LEU A 206 -3.28 7.31 12.22
CA LEU A 206 -2.99 8.71 12.53
C LEU A 206 -4.20 9.61 12.24
N LEU A 207 -4.88 9.44 11.10
CA LEU A 207 -6.10 10.20 10.78
C LEU A 207 -7.21 9.97 11.81
N SER A 208 -7.42 8.72 12.25
CA SER A 208 -8.39 8.38 13.29
C SER A 208 -8.06 9.07 14.62
N LEU A 209 -6.80 9.05 15.03
CA LEU A 209 -6.34 9.70 16.27
C LEU A 209 -6.44 11.22 16.20
N VAL A 210 -6.10 11.80 15.05
CA VAL A 210 -6.24 13.24 14.79
C VAL A 210 -7.72 13.64 14.88
N ALA A 211 -8.63 12.86 14.28
CA ALA A 211 -10.06 13.12 14.37
C ALA A 211 -10.60 12.99 15.80
N HIS A 212 -10.14 11.98 16.56
CA HIS A 212 -10.55 11.71 17.93
C HIS A 212 -10.06 12.80 18.91
N TYR A 213 -8.75 13.06 18.94
CA TYR A 213 -8.13 14.01 19.88
C TYR A 213 -8.10 15.45 19.37
N ASN A 214 -8.57 15.70 18.14
CA ASN A 214 -8.52 17.01 17.50
C ASN A 214 -7.09 17.59 17.41
N TRP A 215 -6.11 16.73 17.10
CA TRP A 215 -4.72 17.15 16.88
C TRP A 215 -4.59 17.94 15.56
N GLN A 216 -3.56 18.77 15.45
CA GLN A 216 -3.20 19.34 14.16
C GLN A 216 -2.47 18.31 13.29
N LEU A 217 -2.79 18.30 12.01
CA LEU A 217 -2.15 17.46 11.00
C LEU A 217 -1.47 18.35 9.96
N LEU A 218 -0.15 18.43 10.06
CA LEU A 218 0.69 19.30 9.23
C LEU A 218 1.41 18.48 8.17
N GLN A 219 1.70 19.11 7.03
CA GLN A 219 2.45 18.53 5.93
C GLN A 219 3.67 19.37 5.57
N TYR A 220 4.80 18.70 5.42
CA TYR A 220 6.05 19.24 4.89
C TYR A 220 6.46 18.46 3.64
N ASP A 221 7.10 19.16 2.70
CA ASP A 221 7.67 18.58 1.48
C ASP A 221 9.17 18.86 1.46
N VAL A 222 9.99 17.82 1.33
CA VAL A 222 11.45 17.95 1.22
C VAL A 222 11.80 18.17 -0.24
N LYS A 223 12.41 19.30 -0.56
CA LYS A 223 12.88 19.54 -1.91
C LYS A 223 14.06 18.62 -2.23
N ASN A 224 13.97 17.96 -3.37
CA ASN A 224 15.04 17.13 -3.92
C ASN A 224 15.57 16.10 -2.90
N ALA A 225 14.67 15.40 -2.21
CA ALA A 225 15.03 14.60 -1.03
C ALA A 225 16.19 13.62 -1.27
N PHE A 226 16.25 12.98 -2.43
CA PHE A 226 17.37 12.08 -2.76
C PHE A 226 18.74 12.76 -2.79
N LEU A 227 18.84 14.04 -3.15
CA LEU A 227 20.11 14.78 -3.13
C LEU A 227 20.66 15.00 -1.71
N HIS A 228 19.81 14.85 -0.70
CA HIS A 228 20.27 14.88 0.68
C HIS A 228 20.91 13.53 1.07
N GLY A 229 20.56 12.40 0.45
CA GLY A 229 21.15 11.10 0.77
C GLY A 229 22.64 11.02 0.43
N ASP A 230 23.45 10.53 1.36
CA ASP A 230 24.86 10.20 1.13
C ASP A 230 24.98 8.83 0.45
N LEU A 231 25.91 8.70 -0.49
CA LEU A 231 26.23 7.41 -1.11
C LEU A 231 27.42 6.77 -0.41
N ASP A 232 27.23 5.55 0.06
CA ASP A 232 28.34 4.71 0.56
C ASP A 232 29.10 4.09 -0.62
N GLU A 233 28.39 3.80 -1.71
CA GLU A 233 28.92 3.16 -2.89
C GLU A 233 29.60 4.15 -3.84
N GLU A 234 30.70 3.72 -4.45
CA GLU A 234 31.42 4.52 -5.44
C GLU A 234 30.77 4.41 -6.82
N ILE A 235 30.01 5.44 -7.21
CA ILE A 235 29.30 5.46 -8.49
C ILE A 235 29.81 6.58 -9.38
N TYR A 236 30.05 6.21 -10.63
CA TYR A 236 30.43 7.14 -11.70
C TYR A 236 29.27 7.31 -12.67
N MET A 237 29.05 8.55 -13.08
CA MET A 237 28.00 8.93 -14.02
C MET A 237 28.58 9.75 -15.17
N ASN A 238 28.09 9.55 -16.39
CA ASN A 238 28.42 10.42 -17.51
C ASN A 238 27.92 11.85 -17.26
N ILE A 239 28.71 12.83 -17.70
CA ILE A 239 28.35 14.25 -17.63
C ILE A 239 27.05 14.49 -18.40
N ALA A 240 26.15 15.27 -17.80
CA ALA A 240 24.83 15.52 -18.36
C ALA A 240 24.91 16.15 -19.76
N PRO A 241 24.12 15.67 -20.75
CA PRO A 241 24.08 16.27 -22.08
C PRO A 241 23.69 17.75 -22.01
N GLY A 242 24.50 18.62 -22.63
CA GLY A 242 24.24 20.06 -22.76
C GLY A 242 24.75 20.94 -21.62
N PHE A 243 25.55 20.41 -20.69
CA PHE A 243 26.10 21.17 -19.56
C PHE A 243 27.58 21.54 -19.74
N GLU A 244 28.41 20.61 -20.21
CA GLU A 244 29.81 20.86 -20.62
C GLU A 244 30.11 20.15 -21.94
N GLU A 245 31.14 20.61 -22.67
CA GLU A 245 31.72 19.85 -23.76
C GLU A 245 32.28 18.54 -23.19
N ASN A 246 31.52 17.45 -23.38
CA ASN A 246 31.94 16.13 -22.96
C ASN A 246 33.14 15.71 -23.83
N THR A 247 34.35 15.97 -23.34
CA THR A 247 35.61 15.53 -23.95
C THR A 247 35.77 14.01 -23.94
N GLY A 248 34.82 13.27 -23.34
CA GLY A 248 34.78 11.80 -23.28
C GLY A 248 35.69 11.19 -22.20
N ASN A 249 36.63 11.97 -21.66
CA ASN A 249 37.63 11.51 -20.70
C ASN A 249 37.26 11.81 -19.24
N LYS A 250 36.26 12.66 -18.99
CA LYS A 250 35.82 13.04 -17.64
C LYS A 250 34.44 12.49 -17.30
N VAL A 251 34.23 12.15 -16.04
CA VAL A 251 32.98 11.62 -15.49
C VAL A 251 32.66 12.27 -14.14
N CYS A 252 31.39 12.25 -13.75
CA CYS A 252 30.93 12.67 -12.43
C CYS A 252 31.07 11.50 -11.45
N LYS A 253 31.93 11.61 -10.43
CA LYS A 253 31.90 10.71 -9.27
C LYS A 253 30.86 11.23 -8.28
N LEU A 254 29.77 10.48 -8.12
CA LEU A 254 28.65 10.87 -7.28
C LEU A 254 29.04 10.80 -5.79
N LYS A 255 28.73 11.86 -5.05
CA LYS A 255 28.85 11.96 -3.59
C LYS A 255 27.50 11.86 -2.90
N LYS A 256 26.45 12.35 -3.56
CA LYS A 256 25.07 12.30 -3.11
C LYS A 256 24.24 11.43 -4.03
N ALA A 257 23.16 10.87 -3.49
CA ALA A 257 22.25 10.05 -4.25
C ALA A 257 21.48 10.89 -5.29
N LEU A 258 21.16 10.29 -6.42
CA LEU A 258 20.48 10.96 -7.54
C LEU A 258 19.20 10.20 -7.89
N TYR A 259 18.17 10.91 -8.38
CA TYR A 259 17.00 10.25 -8.94
C TYR A 259 17.41 9.21 -9.98
N GLY A 260 16.81 8.03 -9.90
CA GLY A 260 17.02 6.94 -10.85
C GLY A 260 18.12 5.94 -10.47
N LEU A 261 18.97 6.21 -9.47
CA LEU A 261 19.81 5.16 -8.89
C LEU A 261 18.96 4.24 -8.02
N LYS A 262 19.33 2.95 -7.97
CA LYS A 262 18.57 1.92 -7.24
C LYS A 262 18.56 2.12 -5.72
N GLN A 263 19.63 2.68 -5.16
CA GLN A 263 19.82 2.86 -3.72
C GLN A 263 19.47 4.26 -3.21
N SER A 264 19.02 5.19 -4.07
CA SER A 264 18.69 6.55 -3.66
C SER A 264 17.62 6.66 -2.58
N PRO A 265 16.53 5.88 -2.62
CA PRO A 265 15.56 5.87 -1.54
C PRO A 265 16.16 5.46 -0.20
N ARG A 266 17.07 4.46 -0.20
CA ARG A 266 17.77 3.96 1.00
C ARG A 266 18.67 5.04 1.58
N ALA A 267 19.50 5.65 0.74
CA ALA A 267 20.42 6.72 1.13
C ALA A 267 19.69 7.91 1.76
N TRP A 268 18.59 8.35 1.12
CA TRP A 268 17.75 9.42 1.66
C TRP A 268 17.13 9.04 3.00
N PHE A 269 16.43 7.90 3.06
CA PHE A 269 15.73 7.48 4.27
C PHE A 269 16.71 7.23 5.42
N GLY A 270 17.88 6.64 5.14
CA GLY A 270 18.94 6.41 6.13
C GLY A 270 19.43 7.71 6.76
N ARG A 271 19.72 8.74 5.94
CA ARG A 271 20.09 10.07 6.45
C ARG A 271 18.97 10.69 7.27
N PHE A 272 17.73 10.65 6.77
CA PHE A 272 16.57 11.18 7.50
C PHE A 272 16.43 10.50 8.87
N ALA A 273 16.43 9.17 8.89
CA ALA A 273 16.29 8.37 10.11
C ALA A 273 17.40 8.66 11.12
N LYS A 274 18.64 8.87 10.66
CA LYS A 274 19.77 9.25 11.51
C LYS A 274 19.52 10.59 12.20
N VAL A 275 19.17 11.63 11.44
CA VAL A 275 18.87 12.97 11.97
C VAL A 275 17.73 12.93 13.00
N MET A 276 16.66 12.16 12.72
CA MET A 276 15.54 12.02 13.64
C MET A 276 15.93 11.31 14.94
N LYS A 277 16.72 10.22 14.85
CA LYS A 277 17.23 9.50 16.02
C LYS A 277 18.13 10.38 16.89
N GLU A 278 19.03 11.14 16.27
CA GLU A 278 19.89 12.12 16.96
C GLU A 278 19.06 13.24 17.62
N SER A 279 17.90 13.57 17.06
CA SER A 279 16.94 14.54 17.63
C SER A 279 16.03 13.96 18.73
N GLY A 280 16.28 12.71 19.15
CA GLY A 280 15.55 12.03 20.23
C GLY A 280 14.27 11.31 19.79
N TYR A 281 14.03 11.14 18.50
CA TYR A 281 12.89 10.36 18.01
C TYR A 281 13.19 8.86 18.02
N LYS A 282 12.23 8.07 18.48
CA LYS A 282 12.23 6.61 18.35
C LYS A 282 11.51 6.21 17.07
N GLN A 283 12.13 5.34 16.29
CA GLN A 283 11.51 4.71 15.13
C GLN A 283 10.59 3.57 15.59
N SER A 284 9.35 3.53 15.10
CA SER A 284 8.39 2.48 15.47
C SER A 284 8.79 1.12 14.88
N GLN A 285 8.45 0.06 15.62
CA GLN A 285 8.60 -1.32 15.16
C GLN A 285 7.43 -1.79 14.30
N GLY A 286 6.24 -1.18 14.46
CA GLY A 286 5.09 -1.50 13.61
C GLY A 286 5.20 -0.88 12.21
N ASP A 287 5.76 0.32 12.12
CA ASP A 287 6.04 1.01 10.86
C ASP A 287 7.35 1.79 10.96
N HIS A 288 8.37 1.34 10.24
CA HIS A 288 9.68 2.00 10.26
C HIS A 288 9.69 3.41 9.67
N THR A 289 8.65 3.83 8.95
CA THR A 289 8.52 5.22 8.49
C THR A 289 7.93 6.17 9.54
N LEU A 290 7.44 5.62 10.65
CA LEU A 290 6.86 6.37 11.76
C LEU A 290 7.93 6.65 12.83
N PHE A 291 8.15 7.92 13.11
CA PHE A 291 9.03 8.42 14.16
C PHE A 291 8.20 9.06 15.26
N ILE A 292 8.49 8.72 16.51
CA ILE A 292 7.69 9.13 17.67
C ILE A 292 8.63 9.70 18.73
N LYS A 293 8.27 10.86 19.28
CA LYS A 293 8.94 11.46 20.42
C LYS A 293 7.93 11.81 21.48
N HIS A 294 8.26 11.44 22.71
CA HIS A 294 7.47 11.74 23.90
C HIS A 294 8.16 12.85 24.67
N SER A 295 7.42 13.88 25.06
CA SER A 295 7.94 14.92 25.93
C SER A 295 7.81 14.54 27.41
N ALA A 296 8.61 15.20 28.25
CA ALA A 296 8.60 14.96 29.69
C ALA A 296 7.24 15.28 30.34
N THR A 297 6.45 16.16 29.74
CA THR A 297 5.10 16.54 30.18
C THR A 297 4.01 15.57 29.70
N GLY A 298 4.38 14.47 29.03
CA GLY A 298 3.44 13.48 28.50
C GLY A 298 2.85 13.82 27.13
N GLY A 299 3.38 14.83 26.44
CA GLY A 299 3.05 15.11 25.05
C GLY A 299 3.68 14.09 24.10
N VAL A 300 3.10 13.94 22.91
CA VAL A 300 3.58 13.09 21.84
C VAL A 300 3.64 13.89 20.55
N THR A 301 4.74 13.74 19.81
CA THR A 301 4.88 14.21 18.43
C THR A 301 5.28 13.04 17.55
N THR A 302 4.61 12.93 16.40
CA THR A 302 4.77 11.86 15.43
C THR A 302 5.10 12.45 14.07
N LEU A 303 6.01 11.78 13.34
CA LEU A 303 6.33 12.07 11.96
C LEU A 303 6.20 10.80 11.15
N LEU A 304 5.39 10.84 10.09
CA LEU A 304 5.28 9.78 9.11
C LEU A 304 5.90 10.24 7.80
N VAL A 305 6.87 9.49 7.31
CA VAL A 305 7.67 9.87 6.14
C VAL A 305 7.32 9.01 4.95
N TYR A 306 6.94 9.65 3.84
CA TYR A 306 6.80 9.00 2.54
C TYR A 306 7.66 9.74 1.52
N VAL A 307 8.88 9.24 1.31
CA VAL A 307 9.85 9.82 0.36
C VAL A 307 10.05 11.31 0.61
N ASP A 308 9.48 12.19 -0.22
CA ASP A 308 9.60 13.65 -0.13
C ASP A 308 8.52 14.25 0.82
N ASP A 309 7.39 13.58 1.04
CA ASP A 309 6.27 14.05 1.86
C ASP A 309 6.41 13.60 3.32
N ILE A 310 6.21 14.53 4.27
CA ILE A 310 6.24 14.26 5.71
C ILE A 310 4.95 14.77 6.33
N ILE A 311 4.25 13.89 7.05
CA ILE A 311 3.10 14.25 7.88
C ILE A 311 3.58 14.37 9.33
N VAL A 312 3.19 15.45 10.00
CA VAL A 312 3.48 15.68 11.42
C VAL A 312 2.20 15.91 12.21
N THR A 313 2.03 15.18 13.31
CA THR A 313 0.90 15.34 14.22
C THR A 313 1.24 14.97 15.66
N GLY A 314 0.40 15.36 16.62
CA GLY A 314 0.62 15.20 18.04
C GLY A 314 -0.03 16.31 18.86
N ASN A 315 0.05 16.18 20.19
CA ASN A 315 -0.44 17.18 21.15
C ASN A 315 0.68 18.08 21.72
N ASP A 316 1.94 17.90 21.30
CA ASP A 316 3.05 18.75 21.72
C ASP A 316 3.36 19.83 20.67
N GLU A 317 2.79 21.03 20.85
CA GLU A 317 3.00 22.15 19.94
C GLU A 317 4.44 22.68 19.94
N ARG A 318 5.15 22.57 21.08
CA ARG A 318 6.53 23.03 21.19
C ARG A 318 7.44 22.13 20.38
N GLU A 319 7.35 20.82 20.58
CA GLU A 319 8.15 19.85 19.83
C GLU A 319 7.85 19.92 18.32
N LYS A 320 6.58 20.13 17.91
CA LYS A 320 6.26 20.38 16.49
C LYS A 320 6.97 21.60 15.91
N HIS A 321 7.15 22.66 16.70
CA HIS A 321 7.91 23.82 16.26
C HIS A 321 9.41 23.53 16.19
N GLU A 322 9.96 22.85 17.19
CA GLU A 322 11.38 22.47 17.25
C GLU A 322 11.76 21.53 16.09
N VAL A 323 10.96 20.50 15.82
CA VAL A 323 11.23 19.56 14.72
C VAL A 323 11.12 20.25 13.37
N LYS A 324 10.19 21.20 13.20
CA LYS A 324 10.11 22.03 11.99
C LYS A 324 11.42 22.80 11.76
N GLN A 325 11.92 23.50 12.79
CA GLN A 325 13.17 24.24 12.68
C GLN A 325 14.35 23.30 12.37
N ARG A 326 14.36 22.12 13.02
CA ARG A 326 15.42 21.15 12.79
C ARG A 326 15.40 20.65 11.36
N LEU A 327 14.24 20.21 10.87
CA LEU A 327 14.04 19.77 9.49
C LEU A 327 14.44 20.86 8.51
N ALA A 328 14.07 22.13 8.73
CA ALA A 328 14.43 23.23 7.85
C ALA A 328 15.94 23.55 7.83
N THR A 329 16.66 23.20 8.90
CA THR A 329 18.12 23.37 8.93
C THR A 329 18.83 22.23 8.19
N GLU A 330 18.36 21.00 8.40
CA GLU A 330 19.02 19.79 7.88
C GLU A 330 18.62 19.49 6.42
N PHE A 331 17.38 19.82 6.07
CA PHE A 331 16.73 19.51 4.82
C PHE A 331 16.05 20.76 4.25
N GLU A 332 16.13 20.98 2.95
CA GLU A 332 15.46 22.13 2.33
C GLU A 332 13.95 21.86 2.24
N ILE A 333 13.21 22.12 3.32
CA ILE A 333 11.78 21.82 3.40
C ILE A 333 10.89 22.98 2.92
N LYS A 334 9.73 22.64 2.39
CA LYS A 334 8.61 23.54 2.11
C LYS A 334 7.45 23.19 3.03
N GLU A 335 6.90 24.19 3.71
CA GLU A 335 5.69 24.04 4.51
C GLU A 335 4.44 24.13 3.63
N LEU A 336 3.61 23.10 3.67
CA LEU A 336 2.33 23.04 2.97
C LEU A 336 1.15 23.36 3.91
N GLY A 337 1.41 23.48 5.21
CA GLY A 337 0.43 23.79 6.24
C GLY A 337 -0.42 22.58 6.61
N LYS A 338 -1.72 22.79 6.79
CA LYS A 338 -2.68 21.72 7.10
C LYS A 338 -2.75 20.72 5.94
N LEU A 339 -2.73 19.42 6.24
CA LEU A 339 -2.74 18.37 5.23
C LEU A 339 -3.98 18.46 4.33
N LYS A 340 -3.79 18.67 3.02
CA LYS A 340 -4.89 18.68 2.03
C LYS A 340 -4.83 17.51 1.07
N TYR A 341 -3.62 17.05 0.75
CA TYR A 341 -3.38 15.95 -0.17
C TYR A 341 -2.22 15.10 0.35
N PHE A 342 -2.42 13.80 0.46
CA PHE A 342 -1.34 12.85 0.75
C PHE A 342 -1.42 11.68 -0.22
N LEU A 343 -0.36 11.40 -0.97
CA LEU A 343 -0.35 10.33 -1.98
C LEU A 343 -1.44 10.48 -3.07
N GLY A 344 -2.00 11.67 -3.26
CA GLY A 344 -3.15 11.86 -4.16
C GLY A 344 -4.50 11.42 -3.56
N ILE A 345 -4.55 11.21 -2.24
CA ILE A 345 -5.78 11.18 -1.44
C ILE A 345 -6.05 12.61 -0.96
N GLU A 346 -7.26 13.10 -1.21
CA GLU A 346 -7.78 14.36 -0.71
C GLU A 346 -8.16 14.22 0.76
N VAL A 347 -7.83 15.22 1.58
CA VAL A 347 -8.16 15.27 3.00
C VAL A 347 -8.95 16.55 3.29
N THR A 348 -10.17 16.37 3.77
CA THR A 348 -11.09 17.45 4.13
C THR A 348 -11.45 17.35 5.61
N TYR A 349 -11.67 18.50 6.26
CA TYR A 349 -11.96 18.57 7.69
C TYR A 349 -13.36 19.12 7.91
N SER A 350 -14.11 18.52 8.83
CA SER A 350 -15.41 19.00 9.27
C SER A 350 -15.49 18.98 10.80
N THR A 351 -16.60 19.49 11.34
CA THR A 351 -16.91 19.37 12.78
C THR A 351 -17.17 17.91 13.20
N GLN A 352 -17.55 17.05 12.25
CA GLN A 352 -17.81 15.64 12.49
C GLN A 352 -16.53 14.79 12.48
N GLY A 353 -15.46 15.26 11.84
CA GLY A 353 -14.20 14.52 11.77
C GLY A 353 -13.36 14.84 10.52
N ILE A 354 -12.60 13.85 10.06
CA ILE A 354 -11.72 13.97 8.88
C ILE A 354 -12.24 13.07 7.77
N PHE A 355 -12.44 13.64 6.60
CA PHE A 355 -12.92 12.94 5.41
C PHE A 355 -11.77 12.74 4.42
N ILE A 356 -11.63 11.52 3.88
CA ILE A 356 -10.68 11.22 2.81
C ILE A 356 -11.39 10.74 1.54
N SER A 357 -11.00 11.29 0.40
CA SER A 357 -11.59 10.98 -0.91
C SER A 357 -10.57 11.01 -2.04
N GLN A 358 -10.98 10.56 -3.23
CA GLN A 358 -10.17 10.61 -4.45
C GLN A 358 -11.03 11.02 -5.65
N GLN A 359 -11.83 12.08 -5.52
CA GLN A 359 -12.83 12.45 -6.53
C GLN A 359 -12.20 12.77 -7.88
N LYS A 360 -11.10 13.54 -7.87
CA LYS A 360 -10.36 13.86 -9.10
C LYS A 360 -9.82 12.59 -9.75
N TYR A 361 -9.29 11.67 -8.97
CA TYR A 361 -8.76 10.40 -9.47
C TYR A 361 -9.81 9.55 -10.16
N VAL A 362 -11.03 9.46 -9.59
CA VAL A 362 -12.17 8.75 -10.20
C VAL A 362 -12.60 9.43 -11.49
N SER A 363 -12.68 10.76 -11.50
CA SER A 363 -13.06 11.54 -12.69
C SER A 363 -12.06 11.36 -13.83
N ASP A 364 -10.76 11.40 -13.52
CA ASP A 364 -9.67 11.15 -14.47
C ASP A 364 -9.73 9.71 -14.99
N LEU A 365 -9.99 8.72 -14.12
CA LEU A 365 -10.13 7.32 -14.50
C LEU A 365 -11.32 7.07 -15.45
N LEU A 366 -12.48 7.69 -15.18
CA LEU A 366 -13.66 7.62 -16.05
C LEU A 366 -13.41 8.27 -17.41
N THR A 367 -12.64 9.37 -17.43
CA THR A 367 -12.24 10.05 -18.65
C THR A 367 -11.30 9.19 -19.49
N GLU A 368 -10.25 8.65 -18.88
CA GLU A 368 -9.25 7.81 -19.56
C GLU A 368 -9.84 6.52 -20.15
N THR A 369 -10.87 5.97 -19.51
CA THR A 369 -11.53 4.72 -19.94
C THR A 369 -12.73 4.97 -20.87
N GLY A 370 -13.07 6.22 -21.17
CA GLY A 370 -14.23 6.58 -21.98
C GLY A 370 -15.58 6.28 -21.31
N LYS A 371 -15.61 6.17 -19.97
CA LYS A 371 -16.81 5.83 -19.17
C LYS A 371 -17.49 7.02 -18.51
N ILE A 372 -17.20 8.26 -18.91
CA ILE A 372 -17.87 9.46 -18.37
C ILE A 372 -19.39 9.41 -18.58
N GLY A 373 -19.84 8.96 -19.76
CA GLY A 373 -21.26 8.89 -20.14
C GLY A 373 -21.94 7.56 -19.83
N CYS A 374 -21.32 6.68 -19.04
CA CYS A 374 -21.94 5.39 -18.70
C CYS A 374 -23.11 5.56 -17.73
N LYS A 375 -24.08 4.65 -17.79
CA LYS A 375 -25.18 4.60 -16.82
C LYS A 375 -24.67 4.03 -15.49
N PRO A 376 -24.92 4.71 -14.35
CA PRO A 376 -24.46 4.22 -13.07
C PRO A 376 -25.21 2.96 -12.64
N VAL A 377 -24.55 2.13 -11.81
CA VAL A 377 -25.15 0.94 -11.19
C VAL A 377 -25.05 1.05 -9.66
N SER A 378 -25.93 0.37 -8.92
CA SER A 378 -25.99 0.48 -7.46
C SER A 378 -24.94 -0.35 -6.71
N THR A 379 -24.43 -1.42 -7.33
CA THR A 379 -23.40 -2.30 -6.74
C THR A 379 -22.23 -2.52 -7.70
N PRO A 380 -20.99 -2.64 -7.19
CA PRO A 380 -19.80 -2.80 -8.01
C PRO A 380 -19.70 -4.18 -8.68
N MET A 381 -20.37 -5.19 -8.14
CA MET A 381 -20.43 -6.55 -8.68
C MET A 381 -21.83 -7.13 -8.46
N ASP A 382 -22.23 -8.07 -9.31
CA ASP A 382 -23.49 -8.80 -9.16
C ASP A 382 -23.28 -9.94 -8.12
N PRO A 383 -24.18 -10.09 -7.12
CA PRO A 383 -24.07 -11.12 -6.07
C PRO A 383 -23.91 -12.54 -6.59
N ASN A 384 -24.50 -12.85 -7.74
CA ASN A 384 -24.51 -14.19 -8.32
C ASN A 384 -23.44 -14.36 -9.40
N HIS A 385 -22.58 -13.36 -9.59
CA HIS A 385 -21.61 -13.35 -10.68
C HIS A 385 -20.44 -14.29 -10.41
N LYS A 386 -20.45 -15.44 -11.07
CA LYS A 386 -19.34 -16.40 -11.05
C LYS A 386 -18.38 -16.10 -12.20
N LEU A 387 -17.33 -15.33 -11.91
CA LEU A 387 -16.19 -15.16 -12.81
C LEU A 387 -15.31 -16.41 -12.72
N GLY A 388 -14.97 -16.98 -13.87
CA GLY A 388 -14.14 -18.18 -13.98
C GLY A 388 -13.20 -18.10 -15.18
N GLU A 389 -12.43 -19.15 -15.41
CA GLU A 389 -11.56 -19.22 -16.60
C GLU A 389 -12.39 -19.17 -17.88
N ALA A 390 -12.23 -18.10 -18.66
CA ALA A 390 -13.00 -17.86 -19.88
C ALA A 390 -12.13 -18.01 -21.14
N LYS A 391 -11.45 -19.16 -21.29
CA LYS A 391 -10.43 -19.38 -22.34
C LYS A 391 -10.96 -19.24 -23.77
N GLU A 392 -12.24 -19.53 -23.95
CA GLU A 392 -12.93 -19.45 -25.25
C GLU A 392 -13.41 -18.03 -25.59
N GLU A 393 -13.38 -17.11 -24.61
CA GLU A 393 -13.82 -15.74 -24.80
C GLU A 393 -12.74 -14.87 -25.46
N PRO A 394 -13.14 -13.76 -26.11
CA PRO A 394 -12.21 -12.85 -26.77
C PRO A 394 -11.09 -12.36 -25.84
N LEU A 395 -9.89 -12.27 -26.41
CA LEU A 395 -8.71 -11.73 -25.72
C LEU A 395 -8.88 -10.24 -25.47
N VAL A 396 -8.48 -9.81 -24.28
CA VAL A 396 -8.40 -8.40 -23.90
C VAL A 396 -6.95 -7.96 -23.90
N ASP A 397 -6.68 -6.69 -24.23
CA ASP A 397 -5.36 -6.11 -24.06
C ASP A 397 -4.92 -6.20 -22.58
N LYS A 398 -3.95 -7.09 -22.33
CA LYS A 398 -3.40 -7.36 -21.01
C LYS A 398 -2.85 -6.11 -20.32
N ARG A 399 -2.15 -5.24 -21.04
CA ARG A 399 -1.56 -4.02 -20.45
C ARG A 399 -2.64 -3.03 -20.05
N MET A 400 -3.65 -2.86 -20.90
CA MET A 400 -4.81 -2.01 -20.60
C MET A 400 -5.55 -2.52 -19.36
N TYR A 401 -5.84 -3.83 -19.31
CA TYR A 401 -6.52 -4.45 -18.19
C TYR A 401 -5.72 -4.33 -16.89
N GLN A 402 -4.43 -4.69 -16.90
CA GLN A 402 -3.55 -4.57 -15.73
C GLN A 402 -3.46 -3.14 -15.23
N ARG A 403 -3.37 -2.15 -16.14
CA ARG A 403 -3.38 -0.73 -15.78
C ARG A 403 -4.70 -0.32 -15.12
N LEU A 404 -5.84 -0.71 -15.69
CA LEU A 404 -7.16 -0.41 -15.13
C LEU A 404 -7.32 -1.02 -13.73
N VAL A 405 -7.07 -2.32 -13.58
CA VAL A 405 -7.21 -3.01 -12.30
C VAL A 405 -6.21 -2.46 -11.27
N GLY A 406 -4.98 -2.16 -11.66
CA GLY A 406 -4.01 -1.49 -10.78
C GLY A 406 -4.49 -0.14 -10.25
N ARG A 407 -5.19 0.65 -11.08
CA ARG A 407 -5.82 1.90 -10.64
C ARG A 407 -6.98 1.68 -9.68
N LEU A 408 -7.78 0.64 -9.90
CA LEU A 408 -8.88 0.28 -8.99
C LEU A 408 -8.37 -0.25 -7.65
N ILE A 409 -7.27 -1.00 -7.64
CA ILE A 409 -6.57 -1.43 -6.42
C ILE A 409 -6.15 -0.22 -5.61
N TYR A 410 -5.53 0.77 -6.24
CA TYR A 410 -5.14 1.99 -5.54
C TYR A 410 -6.34 2.74 -4.94
N LEU A 411 -7.42 2.85 -5.70
CA LEU A 411 -8.65 3.50 -5.27
C LEU A 411 -9.32 2.80 -4.08
N ALA A 412 -9.17 1.48 -3.93
CA ALA A 412 -9.73 0.73 -2.80
C ALA A 412 -9.23 1.22 -1.43
N HIS A 413 -8.11 1.95 -1.37
CA HIS A 413 -7.65 2.60 -0.14
C HIS A 413 -8.59 3.69 0.39
N THR A 414 -9.39 4.34 -0.47
CA THR A 414 -10.45 5.28 -0.06
C THR A 414 -11.85 4.79 -0.40
N ARG A 415 -11.95 3.70 -1.17
CA ARG A 415 -13.17 3.03 -1.60
C ARG A 415 -13.19 1.55 -1.16
N PRO A 416 -13.24 1.25 0.15
CA PRO A 416 -13.28 -0.14 0.60
C PRO A 416 -14.51 -0.90 0.08
N ASP A 417 -15.58 -0.19 -0.27
CA ASP A 417 -16.79 -0.69 -0.93
C ASP A 417 -16.56 -1.38 -2.28
N ILE A 418 -15.43 -1.16 -2.97
CA ILE A 418 -15.08 -1.88 -4.21
C ILE A 418 -14.09 -3.03 -4.00
N THR A 419 -13.59 -3.24 -2.77
CA THR A 419 -12.47 -4.15 -2.48
C THR A 419 -12.75 -5.58 -2.94
N TYR A 420 -13.93 -6.11 -2.62
CA TYR A 420 -14.32 -7.46 -3.04
C TYR A 420 -14.26 -7.59 -4.57
N SER A 421 -14.96 -6.71 -5.29
CA SER A 421 -15.00 -6.73 -6.76
C SER A 421 -13.61 -6.61 -7.38
N VAL A 422 -12.77 -5.73 -6.83
CA VAL A 422 -11.38 -5.54 -7.28
C VAL A 422 -10.54 -6.78 -7.02
N SER A 423 -10.73 -7.43 -5.86
CA SER A 423 -10.03 -8.68 -5.53
C SER A 423 -10.36 -9.79 -6.53
N VAL A 424 -11.62 -9.92 -6.94
CA VAL A 424 -12.05 -10.93 -7.91
C VAL A 424 -11.46 -10.66 -9.29
N ILE A 425 -11.61 -9.44 -9.82
CA ILE A 425 -11.10 -9.11 -11.18
C ILE A 425 -9.56 -9.16 -11.24
N SER A 426 -8.85 -8.94 -10.11
CA SER A 426 -7.39 -9.00 -10.06
C SER A 426 -6.83 -10.41 -10.32
N GLN A 427 -7.60 -11.46 -10.05
CA GLN A 427 -7.18 -12.86 -10.27
C GLN A 427 -6.91 -13.17 -11.75
N PHE A 428 -7.47 -12.36 -12.66
CA PHE A 428 -7.37 -12.55 -14.11
C PHE A 428 -6.35 -11.64 -14.80
N MET A 429 -5.47 -10.95 -14.04
CA MET A 429 -4.44 -10.06 -14.61
C MET A 429 -3.45 -10.76 -15.56
N HIS A 430 -3.28 -12.08 -15.43
CA HIS A 430 -2.35 -12.83 -16.27
C HIS A 430 -2.90 -13.09 -17.67
N ASP A 431 -4.18 -13.46 -17.77
CA ASP A 431 -4.88 -13.80 -19.01
C ASP A 431 -6.31 -13.22 -19.00
N PRO A 432 -6.46 -11.89 -19.18
CA PRO A 432 -7.76 -11.25 -19.13
C PRO A 432 -8.58 -11.52 -20.40
N ARG A 433 -9.90 -11.66 -20.20
CA ARG A 433 -10.89 -12.01 -21.21
C ARG A 433 -12.06 -11.03 -21.15
N GLU A 434 -12.87 -11.00 -22.19
CA GLU A 434 -13.96 -10.03 -22.31
C GLU A 434 -14.89 -9.99 -21.08
N PRO A 435 -15.34 -11.12 -20.48
CA PRO A 435 -16.14 -11.07 -19.26
C PRO A 435 -15.43 -10.40 -18.07
N HIS A 436 -14.11 -10.60 -17.95
CA HIS A 436 -13.32 -9.97 -16.89
C HIS A 436 -13.26 -8.45 -17.08
N LEU A 437 -13.12 -7.99 -18.32
CA LEU A 437 -13.14 -6.56 -18.66
C LEU A 437 -14.52 -5.94 -18.40
N GLN A 438 -15.60 -6.65 -18.73
CA GLN A 438 -16.96 -6.18 -18.45
C GLN A 438 -17.21 -6.06 -16.94
N ALA A 439 -16.70 -6.99 -16.13
CA ALA A 439 -16.74 -6.89 -14.68
C ALA A 439 -15.95 -5.65 -14.17
N ALA A 440 -14.77 -5.38 -14.71
CA ALA A 440 -14.01 -4.17 -14.39
C ALA A 440 -14.76 -2.88 -14.80
N TYR A 441 -15.43 -2.87 -15.95
CA TYR A 441 -16.27 -1.76 -16.37
C TYR A 441 -17.51 -1.56 -15.50
N ARG A 442 -18.11 -2.63 -14.97
CA ARG A 442 -19.18 -2.50 -13.99
C ARG A 442 -18.73 -1.72 -12.74
N VAL A 443 -17.50 -1.97 -12.25
CA VAL A 443 -16.93 -1.18 -11.15
C VAL A 443 -16.84 0.30 -11.52
N LEU A 444 -16.43 0.64 -12.75
CA LEU A 444 -16.43 2.03 -13.22
C LEU A 444 -17.84 2.65 -13.26
N HIS A 445 -18.83 1.89 -13.70
CA HIS A 445 -20.24 2.34 -13.68
C HIS A 445 -20.72 2.60 -12.26
N TYR A 446 -20.32 1.78 -11.28
CA TYR A 446 -20.61 2.02 -9.87
C TYR A 446 -19.95 3.30 -9.36
N LEU A 447 -18.66 3.49 -9.64
CA LEU A 447 -17.90 4.67 -9.26
C LEU A 447 -18.48 5.95 -9.88
N LYS A 448 -19.01 5.88 -11.10
CA LYS A 448 -19.67 7.01 -11.77
C LYS A 448 -20.89 7.51 -11.01
N GLY A 449 -21.61 6.62 -10.30
CA GLY A 449 -22.79 7.00 -9.52
C GLY A 449 -22.46 7.94 -8.37
N ASN A 450 -21.29 7.77 -7.74
CA ASN A 450 -20.81 8.68 -6.72
C ASN A 450 -19.25 8.75 -6.72
N PRO A 451 -18.68 9.70 -7.50
CA PRO A 451 -17.24 9.89 -7.57
C PRO A 451 -16.63 10.51 -6.31
N GLY A 452 -17.40 11.30 -5.56
CA GLY A 452 -16.95 12.02 -4.35
C GLY A 452 -16.90 11.17 -3.09
N LYS A 453 -17.56 9.99 -3.12
CA LYS A 453 -17.62 9.08 -1.98
C LYS A 453 -16.22 8.73 -1.45
N GLY A 454 -16.09 8.76 -0.13
CA GLY A 454 -14.85 8.52 0.60
C GLY A 454 -15.11 8.00 2.01
N ILE A 455 -14.10 8.01 2.88
CA ILE A 455 -14.19 7.52 4.27
C ILE A 455 -14.20 8.71 5.22
N LEU A 456 -15.16 8.74 6.15
CA LEU A 456 -15.20 9.70 7.26
C LEU A 456 -14.67 9.07 8.56
N PHE A 457 -13.52 9.56 9.03
CA PHE A 457 -13.02 9.32 10.38
C PHE A 457 -13.77 10.21 11.37
N LYS A 458 -14.78 9.64 12.02
CA LYS A 458 -15.66 10.37 12.95
C LYS A 458 -14.96 10.67 14.27
N LYS A 459 -15.22 11.87 14.80
CA LYS A 459 -14.86 12.23 16.17
C LYS A 459 -15.76 11.45 17.13
N ASN A 460 -15.16 10.53 17.87
CA ASN A 460 -15.85 9.71 18.88
C ASN A 460 -15.34 10.03 20.28
N ASN A 461 -16.15 9.74 21.30
CA ASN A 461 -15.79 9.99 22.71
C ASN A 461 -15.11 8.79 23.38
N THR A 462 -15.14 7.61 22.75
CA THR A 462 -14.57 6.36 23.26
C THR A 462 -13.54 5.83 22.26
N LEU A 463 -12.50 5.19 22.78
CA LEU A 463 -11.44 4.58 22.00
C LEU A 463 -11.53 3.07 22.18
N ALA A 464 -12.17 2.37 21.24
CA ALA A 464 -12.33 0.92 21.27
C ALA A 464 -11.62 0.28 20.07
N LEU A 465 -11.02 -0.90 20.28
CA LEU A 465 -10.36 -1.66 19.23
C LEU A 465 -11.23 -2.83 18.83
N GLU A 466 -11.75 -2.78 17.60
CA GLU A 466 -12.67 -3.76 17.05
C GLU A 466 -12.19 -4.20 15.67
N ALA A 467 -12.13 -5.50 15.45
CA ALA A 467 -11.82 -6.11 14.16
C ALA A 467 -12.91 -7.10 13.76
N PHE A 468 -13.17 -7.19 12.46
CA PHE A 468 -14.18 -8.03 11.86
C PHE A 468 -13.48 -9.01 10.93
N THR A 469 -13.75 -10.30 11.11
CA THR A 469 -13.14 -11.37 10.31
C THR A 469 -14.21 -12.18 9.60
N ASP A 470 -13.99 -12.38 8.31
CA ASP A 470 -14.78 -13.26 7.46
C ASP A 470 -13.89 -13.82 6.35
N VAL A 471 -14.22 -15.01 5.85
CA VAL A 471 -13.58 -15.62 4.68
C VAL A 471 -14.61 -16.40 3.87
N ASP A 472 -14.67 -16.11 2.58
CA ASP A 472 -15.48 -16.82 1.58
C ASP A 472 -14.63 -17.65 0.59
N TYR A 473 -13.32 -17.78 0.84
CA TYR A 473 -12.41 -18.50 -0.06
C TYR A 473 -12.46 -20.02 0.14
N ALA A 474 -12.52 -20.75 -0.97
CA ALA A 474 -12.52 -22.22 -1.04
C ALA A 474 -11.16 -22.81 -0.62
N ALA A 475 -10.89 -22.89 0.69
CA ALA A 475 -9.87 -23.78 1.22
C ALA A 475 -10.35 -25.24 1.22
N ARG A 476 -9.42 -26.19 1.36
CA ARG A 476 -9.69 -27.65 1.37
C ARG A 476 -10.70 -28.07 2.46
N SER A 477 -10.91 -27.24 3.49
CA SER A 477 -12.08 -27.28 4.39
C SER A 477 -12.49 -25.87 4.84
N SER A 478 -13.78 -25.65 5.07
CA SER A 478 -14.33 -24.36 5.54
C SER A 478 -13.90 -23.97 6.97
N ALA A 479 -13.36 -24.92 7.75
CA ALA A 479 -12.85 -24.66 9.08
C ALA A 479 -11.43 -24.07 9.01
N GLU A 480 -10.54 -24.66 8.22
CA GLU A 480 -9.14 -24.21 8.08
C GLU A 480 -9.04 -22.74 7.61
N SER A 481 -9.81 -22.36 6.59
CA SER A 481 -9.83 -20.97 6.10
C SER A 481 -10.26 -19.98 7.16
N LYS A 482 -11.23 -20.35 8.00
CA LYS A 482 -11.73 -19.49 9.08
C LYS A 482 -10.72 -19.33 10.21
N PHE A 483 -9.98 -20.38 10.57
CA PHE A 483 -8.89 -20.26 11.55
C PHE A 483 -7.77 -19.35 11.06
N LYS A 484 -7.37 -19.49 9.80
CA LYS A 484 -6.38 -18.59 9.19
C LYS A 484 -6.88 -17.14 9.14
N ALA A 485 -8.16 -16.92 8.85
CA ALA A 485 -8.79 -15.60 8.91
C ALA A 485 -8.69 -14.96 10.29
N ILE A 486 -9.01 -15.74 11.33
CA ILE A 486 -8.97 -15.31 12.73
C ILE A 486 -7.53 -15.01 13.13
N ALA A 487 -6.57 -15.88 12.79
CA ALA A 487 -5.15 -15.68 13.08
C ALA A 487 -4.61 -14.42 12.41
N GLN A 488 -4.95 -14.18 11.13
CA GLN A 488 -4.58 -12.95 10.43
C GLN A 488 -5.22 -11.73 11.08
N GLY A 489 -6.52 -11.77 11.41
CA GLY A 489 -7.21 -10.68 12.10
C GLY A 489 -6.58 -10.36 13.46
N LEU A 490 -6.11 -11.39 14.19
CA LEU A 490 -5.33 -11.23 15.41
C LEU A 490 -3.99 -10.53 15.15
N CYS A 491 -3.26 -10.93 14.11
CA CYS A 491 -1.98 -10.32 13.76
C CYS A 491 -2.14 -8.82 13.45
N GLU A 492 -3.19 -8.43 12.72
CA GLU A 492 -3.50 -7.03 12.45
C GLU A 492 -3.85 -6.25 13.72
N LEU A 493 -4.63 -6.85 14.64
CA LEU A 493 -4.93 -6.24 15.94
C LEU A 493 -3.67 -6.06 16.80
N LEU A 494 -2.80 -7.06 16.86
CA LEU A 494 -1.54 -6.99 17.60
C LEU A 494 -0.58 -5.97 16.97
N TRP A 495 -0.54 -5.88 15.65
CA TRP A 495 0.23 -4.84 14.96
C TRP A 495 -0.28 -3.44 15.31
N LEU A 496 -1.61 -3.24 15.30
CA LEU A 496 -2.24 -2.00 15.73
C LEU A 496 -1.92 -1.68 17.19
N LYS A 497 -1.95 -2.69 18.07
CA LYS A 497 -1.54 -2.59 19.47
C LYS A 497 -0.12 -2.04 19.60
N ILE A 498 0.85 -2.55 18.82
CA ILE A 498 2.24 -2.07 18.82
C ILE A 498 2.31 -0.57 18.50
N ILE A 499 1.59 -0.12 17.46
CA ILE A 499 1.57 1.30 17.09
C ILE A 499 0.96 2.16 18.22
N LEU A 500 -0.16 1.73 18.80
CA LEU A 500 -0.82 2.49 19.87
C LEU A 500 0.00 2.52 21.17
N ASP A 501 0.68 1.41 21.51
CA ASP A 501 1.60 1.34 22.64
C ASP A 501 2.82 2.27 22.43
N ASP A 502 3.39 2.28 21.22
CA ASP A 502 4.47 3.20 20.85
C ASP A 502 4.02 4.68 21.00
N LEU A 503 2.75 4.96 20.72
CA LEU A 503 2.11 6.28 20.92
C LEU A 503 1.63 6.53 22.35
N ARG A 504 1.71 5.54 23.25
CA ARG A 504 1.17 5.57 24.63
C ARG A 504 -0.32 5.88 24.71
N ILE A 505 -1.08 5.43 23.72
CA ILE A 505 -2.53 5.62 23.65
C ILE A 505 -3.22 4.41 24.28
N LYS A 506 -4.04 4.67 25.28
CA LYS A 506 -4.86 3.64 25.95
C LYS A 506 -6.23 3.54 25.28
N TRP A 507 -6.74 2.33 25.16
CA TRP A 507 -8.10 2.03 24.71
C TRP A 507 -8.90 1.33 25.80
N ASP A 508 -10.22 1.30 25.62
CA ASP A 508 -11.16 0.76 26.57
C ASP A 508 -11.34 -0.76 26.36
N GLY A 509 -10.96 -1.55 27.37
CA GLY A 509 -11.21 -3.00 27.41
C GLY A 509 -10.30 -3.85 26.51
N PRO A 510 -10.56 -5.16 26.41
CA PRO A 510 -9.85 -6.05 25.50
C PRO A 510 -10.16 -5.73 24.03
N MET A 511 -9.23 -6.05 23.14
CA MET A 511 -9.47 -5.89 21.70
C MET A 511 -10.53 -6.89 21.26
N LYS A 512 -11.58 -6.43 20.57
CA LYS A 512 -12.69 -7.30 20.16
C LYS A 512 -12.45 -7.83 18.75
N LEU A 513 -12.52 -9.15 18.60
CA LEU A 513 -12.53 -9.81 17.31
C LEU A 513 -13.91 -10.41 17.03
N TYR A 514 -14.60 -9.87 16.05
CA TYR A 514 -15.92 -10.34 15.63
C TYR A 514 -15.81 -11.40 14.53
N CYS A 515 -16.55 -12.49 14.72
CA CYS A 515 -16.67 -13.60 13.76
C CYS A 515 -18.13 -14.06 13.68
N ASP A 516 -18.58 -14.42 12.48
CA ASP A 516 -19.95 -14.89 12.21
C ASP A 516 -20.10 -16.41 12.40
N ASN A 517 -19.03 -17.13 12.72
CA ASN A 517 -19.06 -18.58 12.89
C ASN A 517 -18.97 -18.99 14.35
N LYS A 518 -20.14 -19.28 14.96
CA LYS A 518 -20.23 -19.83 16.32
C LYS A 518 -19.41 -21.11 16.51
N SER A 519 -19.29 -21.94 15.49
CA SER A 519 -18.49 -23.17 15.57
C SER A 519 -16.99 -22.85 15.68
N ALA A 520 -16.50 -21.85 14.95
CA ALA A 520 -15.10 -21.43 15.06
C ALA A 520 -14.81 -20.86 16.44
N ILE A 521 -15.69 -20.01 16.97
CA ILE A 521 -15.61 -19.48 18.34
C ILE A 521 -15.58 -20.63 19.36
N ASN A 522 -16.50 -21.59 19.24
CA ASN A 522 -16.58 -22.72 20.16
C ASN A 522 -15.34 -23.62 20.10
N ILE A 523 -14.76 -23.87 18.92
CA ILE A 523 -13.55 -24.69 18.78
C ILE A 523 -12.33 -23.99 19.39
N VAL A 524 -12.23 -22.66 19.25
CA VAL A 524 -11.17 -21.87 19.90
C VAL A 524 -11.25 -21.98 21.42
N HIS A 525 -12.46 -21.99 21.99
CA HIS A 525 -12.67 -22.16 23.44
C HIS A 525 -12.68 -23.62 23.91
N ASN A 526 -12.67 -24.62 23.02
CA ASN A 526 -12.73 -26.03 23.40
C ASN A 526 -11.33 -26.58 23.75
N PRO A 527 -11.13 -27.14 24.96
CA PRO A 527 -9.85 -27.71 25.39
C PRO A 527 -9.49 -29.04 24.70
N ILE A 528 -10.43 -29.71 24.04
CA ILE A 528 -10.21 -31.06 23.48
C ILE A 528 -9.50 -30.98 22.11
N GLN A 529 -8.45 -31.78 21.97
CA GLN A 529 -7.62 -31.93 20.78
C GLN A 529 -8.17 -33.06 19.91
N HIS A 530 -8.35 -32.84 18.61
CA HIS A 530 -8.70 -33.91 17.66
C HIS A 530 -7.54 -34.07 16.67
N ASP A 531 -7.03 -35.29 16.51
CA ASP A 531 -5.82 -35.65 15.74
C ASP A 531 -5.79 -35.23 14.26
N ARG A 532 -6.90 -34.71 13.71
CA ARG A 532 -7.04 -34.32 12.30
C ARG A 532 -6.66 -32.87 11.98
N THR A 533 -6.23 -32.05 12.96
CA THR A 533 -5.95 -30.61 12.79
C THR A 533 -4.48 -30.19 12.87
N LYS A 534 -3.51 -31.09 12.63
CA LYS A 534 -2.06 -30.79 12.75
C LYS A 534 -1.56 -29.56 11.98
N HIS A 535 -2.16 -29.24 10.84
CA HIS A 535 -1.81 -28.09 9.99
C HIS A 535 -2.45 -26.76 10.43
N ILE A 536 -3.33 -26.79 11.45
CA ILE A 536 -4.03 -25.63 12.04
C ILE A 536 -3.59 -25.42 13.50
N GLU A 537 -2.79 -26.33 14.05
CA GLU A 537 -2.39 -26.32 15.47
C GLU A 537 -1.65 -25.04 15.85
N ILE A 538 -0.73 -24.55 15.02
CA ILE A 538 0.02 -23.32 15.30
C ILE A 538 -0.93 -22.12 15.42
N ASP A 539 -1.79 -21.90 14.42
CA ASP A 539 -2.78 -20.82 14.42
C ASP A 539 -3.73 -20.94 15.62
N ARG A 540 -4.20 -22.16 15.92
CA ARG A 540 -5.10 -22.41 17.07
C ARG A 540 -4.41 -22.13 18.40
N HIS A 541 -3.17 -22.59 18.59
CA HIS A 541 -2.40 -22.32 19.81
C HIS A 541 -2.15 -20.83 19.98
N PHE A 542 -1.74 -20.14 18.93
CA PHE A 542 -1.56 -18.69 18.93
C PHE A 542 -2.84 -17.93 19.29
N ILE A 543 -3.97 -18.28 18.67
CA ILE A 543 -5.27 -17.66 18.99
C ILE A 543 -5.65 -17.90 20.45
N LYS A 544 -5.50 -19.14 20.92
CA LYS A 544 -5.85 -19.53 22.28
C LYS A 544 -5.00 -18.79 23.32
N GLU A 545 -3.69 -18.73 23.12
CA GLU A 545 -2.76 -17.99 23.99
C GLU A 545 -3.20 -16.54 24.18
N LYS A 546 -3.51 -15.82 23.08
CA LYS A 546 -3.90 -14.40 23.15
C LYS A 546 -5.27 -14.16 23.78
N LEU A 547 -6.16 -15.16 23.73
CA LEU A 547 -7.44 -15.12 24.45
C LEU A 547 -7.28 -15.40 25.94
N GLU A 548 -6.43 -16.36 26.31
CA GLU A 548 -6.14 -16.70 27.71
C GLU A 548 -5.40 -15.58 28.42
N GLU A 549 -4.53 -14.84 27.72
CA GLU A 549 -3.90 -13.61 28.22
C GLU A 549 -4.91 -12.45 28.42
N GLY A 550 -6.13 -12.57 27.90
CA GLY A 550 -7.16 -11.52 27.97
C GLY A 550 -6.88 -10.29 27.11
N VAL A 551 -5.89 -10.36 26.21
CA VAL A 551 -5.51 -9.26 25.31
C VAL A 551 -6.55 -9.06 24.21
N VAL A 552 -7.15 -10.17 23.74
CA VAL A 552 -8.23 -10.20 22.75
C VAL A 552 -9.44 -10.90 23.35
N CYS A 553 -10.64 -10.49 22.97
CA CYS A 553 -11.86 -11.27 23.20
C CYS A 553 -12.58 -11.53 21.88
N MET A 554 -12.99 -12.78 21.65
CA MET A 554 -13.80 -13.14 20.49
C MET A 554 -15.29 -12.96 20.78
N SER A 555 -16.01 -12.32 19.86
CA SER A 555 -17.44 -12.08 19.95
C SER A 555 -18.15 -12.56 18.68
N TYR A 556 -19.34 -13.13 18.84
CA TYR A 556 -20.19 -13.45 17.70
C TYR A 556 -20.83 -12.17 17.14
N VAL A 557 -20.87 -12.06 15.81
CA VAL A 557 -21.66 -11.05 15.09
C VAL A 557 -22.56 -11.73 14.06
N SER A 558 -23.80 -11.27 13.88
CA SER A 558 -24.64 -11.80 12.80
C SER A 558 -24.19 -11.26 11.45
N SER A 559 -24.50 -11.96 10.36
CA SER A 559 -24.12 -11.56 9.00
C SER A 559 -24.63 -10.16 8.60
N GLU A 560 -25.78 -9.72 9.13
CA GLU A 560 -26.29 -8.36 8.90
C GLU A 560 -25.40 -7.24 9.49
N HIS A 561 -24.59 -7.58 10.51
CA HIS A 561 -23.66 -6.67 11.18
C HIS A 561 -22.19 -7.01 10.90
N GLN A 562 -21.92 -8.03 10.06
CA GLN A 562 -20.57 -8.45 9.71
C GLN A 562 -19.97 -7.48 8.68
N LEU A 563 -19.18 -6.52 9.17
CA LEU A 563 -18.55 -5.52 8.29
C LEU A 563 -17.55 -6.12 7.30
N ALA A 564 -16.96 -7.28 7.61
CA ALA A 564 -16.02 -7.93 6.71
C ALA A 564 -16.70 -8.45 5.41
N ASP A 565 -18.02 -8.70 5.43
CA ASP A 565 -18.76 -9.27 4.30
C ASP A 565 -18.68 -8.41 3.04
N ILE A 566 -18.63 -7.08 3.16
CA ILE A 566 -18.50 -6.18 2.00
C ILE A 566 -17.14 -6.30 1.30
N LEU A 567 -16.13 -6.85 1.99
CA LEU A 567 -14.78 -7.03 1.48
C LEU A 567 -14.56 -8.44 0.91
N THR A 568 -15.40 -9.39 1.30
CA THR A 568 -15.21 -10.82 1.04
C THR A 568 -16.30 -11.43 0.16
N LYS A 569 -17.47 -10.79 0.02
CA LYS A 569 -18.65 -11.36 -0.65
C LYS A 569 -19.31 -10.41 -1.64
N GLY A 570 -19.98 -10.99 -2.65
CA GLY A 570 -20.90 -10.29 -3.53
C GLY A 570 -22.24 -10.07 -2.84
N LEU A 571 -22.51 -8.86 -2.36
CA LEU A 571 -23.70 -8.56 -1.56
C LEU A 571 -24.86 -8.02 -2.38
N ASN A 572 -26.10 -8.40 -1.98
CA ASN A 572 -27.30 -7.77 -2.53
C ASN A 572 -27.33 -6.27 -2.22
N SER A 573 -28.10 -5.51 -3.01
CA SER A 573 -28.07 -4.04 -2.95
C SER A 573 -28.40 -3.48 -1.57
N SER A 574 -29.35 -4.08 -0.84
CA SER A 574 -29.76 -3.59 0.50
C SER A 574 -28.62 -3.76 1.49
N MET A 575 -28.12 -4.98 1.66
CA MET A 575 -27.02 -5.28 2.58
C MET A 575 -25.75 -4.50 2.22
N PHE A 576 -25.46 -4.36 0.93
CA PHE A 576 -24.31 -3.58 0.46
C PHE A 576 -24.41 -2.12 0.91
N HIS A 577 -25.54 -1.45 0.71
CA HIS A 577 -25.70 -0.05 1.12
C HIS A 577 -25.68 0.11 2.66
N ASP A 578 -26.25 -0.83 3.40
CA ASP A 578 -26.21 -0.82 4.87
C ASP A 578 -24.77 -0.94 5.39
N LEU A 579 -23.96 -1.84 4.81
CA LEU A 579 -22.55 -1.98 5.19
C LEU A 579 -21.69 -0.79 4.74
N VAL A 580 -21.94 -0.21 3.56
CA VAL A 580 -21.29 1.04 3.12
C VAL A 580 -21.52 2.15 4.13
N PHE A 581 -22.76 2.30 4.62
CA PHE A 581 -23.09 3.27 5.66
C PHE A 581 -22.35 2.99 6.98
N LYS A 582 -22.34 1.73 7.43
CA LYS A 582 -21.62 1.32 8.65
C LYS A 582 -20.09 1.50 8.56
N LEU A 583 -19.51 1.41 7.36
CA LEU A 583 -18.09 1.72 7.11
C LEU A 583 -17.75 3.21 7.21
N GLY A 584 -18.74 4.08 7.44
CA GLY A 584 -18.54 5.53 7.48
C GLY A 584 -18.24 6.10 6.09
N MET A 585 -18.72 5.44 5.03
CA MET A 585 -18.53 5.91 3.68
C MET A 585 -19.60 6.94 3.29
N GLU A 586 -19.17 8.18 3.10
CA GLU A 586 -20.05 9.32 2.87
C GLU A 586 -19.59 10.08 1.62
N ASP A 587 -20.50 10.87 1.03
CA ASP A 587 -20.16 11.86 0.01
C ASP A 587 -20.53 13.24 0.53
N ILE A 588 -19.52 13.99 0.97
CA ILE A 588 -19.72 15.31 1.58
C ILE A 588 -20.11 16.38 0.55
N TYR A 589 -20.12 16.05 -0.75
CA TYR A 589 -20.50 16.96 -1.83
C TYR A 589 -21.89 16.65 -2.40
N SER A 590 -22.50 15.51 -2.04
CA SER A 590 -23.88 15.23 -2.44
C SER A 590 -24.82 16.18 -1.70
N SER A 591 -25.62 16.92 -2.44
CA SER A 591 -26.75 17.67 -1.86
C SER A 591 -27.70 16.67 -1.24
N THR A 592 -27.85 16.71 0.09
CA THR A 592 -28.87 15.97 0.84
C THR A 592 -30.27 16.22 0.31
#